data_AF-A0A1S8WK30-F1
#
_entry.id   AF-A0A1S8WK30-F1
#
_cell.length_a   1.000
_cell.length_b   1.000
_cell.length_c   1.000
_cell.angle_alpha   90.00
_cell.angle_beta   90.00
_cell.angle_gamma   90.00
#
_symmetry.space_group_name_H-M   'P 1'
#
loop_
_entity.id
_entity.type
_entity.pdbx_description
1 polymer ?
#
loop_
_entity_poly.entity_id
_entity_poly.type
_entity_poly.pdbx_seq_one_letter_code
_entity_poly.pdbx_strand_id
1 'polypeptide(L)'
;CRVYLKDCGETASSQVYFEYLQHHYRRCKYILGNLVICDLKRLENGSDPDLSFLEDIVEVSGYVYLSRNEVRNIPLKSLKIIRGEPAYKTQEALGALVATKNGRNQTHALETIDLRSLVAIQHNNVIVKDNPLLCNFALTTYWEGLFVDPTQQRYIPDRSKKSLSQAGCNISKYTFQTFKGHNGCG
;
A
#
# COMPACT_ATOMS: atom_id res chain seq x y z
N CYS A 1 -0.18 17.75 -4.29
CA CYS A 1 0.67 18.14 -3.15
C CYS A 1 2.07 17.67 -3.42
N ARG A 2 3.06 18.49 -3.11
CA ARG A 2 4.46 18.11 -3.28
C ARG A 2 4.97 17.54 -1.96
N VAL A 3 5.56 16.35 -2.02
CA VAL A 3 6.04 15.63 -0.83
C VAL A 3 7.46 15.16 -1.08
N TYR A 4 8.33 15.40 -0.10
CA TYR A 4 9.77 15.12 -0.20
C TYR A 4 10.21 13.94 0.66
N LEU A 5 9.28 13.31 1.39
CA LEU A 5 9.56 12.15 2.22
C LEU A 5 10.00 10.97 1.34
N LYS A 6 11.09 10.30 1.74
CA LYS A 6 11.70 9.20 0.96
C LYS A 6 11.55 7.85 1.67
N ASP A 7 11.73 7.83 2.97
CA ASP A 7 11.65 6.60 3.73
C ASP A 7 11.16 6.88 5.15
N CYS A 8 11.11 5.82 5.94
CA CYS A 8 10.80 5.91 7.34
C CYS A 8 12.08 6.17 8.15
N GLY A 9 12.80 7.27 7.87
CA GLY A 9 13.95 7.73 8.67
C GLY A 9 13.60 7.88 10.16
N GLU A 10 14.47 8.49 10.96
CA GLU A 10 14.15 8.70 12.39
C GLU A 10 12.84 9.48 12.53
N THR A 11 11.80 8.78 12.94
CA THR A 11 10.48 9.38 13.09
C THR A 11 10.50 10.21 14.37
N ALA A 12 10.08 11.47 14.25
CA ALA A 12 9.54 12.21 15.38
C ALA A 12 8.47 11.38 16.11
N SER A 13 8.02 11.81 17.29
CA SER A 13 6.97 11.10 18.02
C SER A 13 5.78 10.76 17.10
N SER A 14 5.11 9.63 17.34
CA SER A 14 4.01 9.15 16.49
C SER A 14 2.94 10.23 16.26
N GLN A 15 2.73 11.11 17.23
CA GLN A 15 1.82 12.26 17.13
C GLN A 15 2.29 13.29 16.09
N VAL A 16 3.56 13.73 16.17
CA VAL A 16 4.13 14.71 15.23
C VAL A 16 4.12 14.17 13.81
N TYR A 17 4.42 12.88 13.65
CA TYR A 17 4.35 12.23 12.35
C TYR A 17 2.91 12.16 11.81
N PHE A 18 1.93 11.80 12.65
CA PHE A 18 0.52 11.80 12.25
C PHE A 18 0.03 13.19 11.82
N GLU A 19 0.38 14.23 12.58
CA GLU A 19 0.06 15.62 12.24
C GLU A 19 0.68 16.05 10.90
N TYR A 20 1.93 15.63 10.63
CA TYR A 20 2.57 15.83 9.33
C TYR A 20 1.76 15.18 8.21
N LEU A 21 1.37 13.91 8.35
CA LEU A 21 0.57 13.21 7.35
C LEU A 21 -0.75 13.92 7.09
N GLN A 22 -1.47 14.29 8.16
CA GLN A 22 -2.75 14.96 8.05
C GLN A 22 -2.59 16.33 7.37
N HIS A 23 -1.57 17.10 7.72
CA HIS A 23 -1.32 18.41 7.10
C HIS A 23 -1.04 18.29 5.60
N HIS A 24 -0.18 17.35 5.18
CA HIS A 24 0.27 17.24 3.80
C HIS A 24 -0.71 16.52 2.87
N TYR A 25 -1.48 15.56 3.39
CA TYR A 25 -2.35 14.72 2.58
C TYR A 25 -3.83 15.09 2.63
N ARG A 26 -4.25 15.95 3.57
CA ARG A 26 -5.65 16.42 3.61
C ARG A 26 -6.04 17.08 2.30
N ARG A 27 -7.11 16.55 1.67
CA ARG A 27 -7.63 16.96 0.35
C ARG A 27 -6.61 16.80 -0.79
N CYS A 28 -5.58 15.99 -0.59
CA CYS A 28 -4.58 15.74 -1.61
C CYS A 28 -5.04 14.66 -2.58
N LYS A 29 -5.23 15.03 -3.85
CA LYS A 29 -5.56 14.05 -4.91
C LYS A 29 -4.36 13.51 -5.66
N TYR A 30 -3.35 14.35 -5.87
CA TYR A 30 -2.17 14.03 -6.68
C TYR A 30 -0.91 14.30 -5.88
N ILE A 31 -0.12 13.26 -5.59
CA ILE A 31 1.15 13.40 -4.90
C ILE A 31 2.27 13.51 -5.94
N LEU A 32 2.91 14.69 -5.97
CA LEU A 32 4.16 14.93 -6.68
C LEU A 32 5.31 14.56 -5.73
N GLY A 33 5.80 13.34 -5.86
CA GLY A 33 6.74 12.71 -4.94
C GLY A 33 6.26 11.34 -4.51
N ASN A 34 6.59 10.95 -3.28
CA ASN A 34 6.30 9.62 -2.76
C ASN A 34 5.21 9.68 -1.69
N LEU A 35 4.41 8.62 -1.59
CA LEU A 35 3.53 8.39 -0.45
C LEU A 35 4.25 7.45 0.53
N VAL A 36 4.72 8.01 1.63
CA VAL A 36 5.47 7.27 2.66
C VAL A 36 4.67 7.29 3.95
N ILE A 37 4.28 6.09 4.42
CA ILE A 37 3.48 5.90 5.64
C ILE A 37 4.20 4.91 6.56
N CYS A 38 4.59 5.41 7.73
CA CYS A 38 5.49 4.74 8.65
C CYS A 38 4.99 4.78 10.09
N ASP A 39 5.25 3.74 10.88
CA ASP A 39 5.15 3.81 12.34
C ASP A 39 3.78 4.32 12.86
N LEU A 40 2.70 4.17 12.06
CA LEU A 40 1.35 4.50 12.50
C LEU A 40 0.91 3.49 13.56
N LYS A 41 0.48 4.01 14.70
CA LYS A 41 0.04 3.22 15.84
C LYS A 41 -1.46 3.36 16.05
N ARG A 42 -2.06 2.34 16.67
CA ARG A 42 -3.41 2.41 17.22
C ARG A 42 -3.43 3.37 18.40
N LEU A 43 -4.60 3.96 18.64
CA LEU A 43 -4.88 4.74 19.84
C LEU A 43 -4.93 3.82 21.08
N GLU A 44 -4.88 4.40 22.28
CA GLU A 44 -4.88 3.64 23.54
C GLU A 44 -6.11 2.73 23.70
N ASN A 45 -7.24 3.12 23.12
CA ASN A 45 -8.47 2.33 23.08
C ASN A 45 -8.46 1.18 22.04
N GLY A 46 -7.35 0.99 21.31
CA GLY A 46 -7.17 -0.04 20.30
C GLY A 46 -7.81 0.25 18.93
N SER A 47 -8.36 1.46 18.71
CA SER A 47 -8.84 1.90 17.40
C SER A 47 -7.71 2.49 16.55
N ASP A 48 -7.89 2.53 15.24
CA ASP A 48 -6.99 3.29 14.38
C ASP A 48 -7.25 4.80 14.59
N PRO A 49 -6.24 5.67 14.39
CA PRO A 49 -6.48 7.10 14.22
C PRO A 49 -7.28 7.37 12.93
N ASP A 50 -7.87 8.56 12.81
CA ASP A 50 -8.63 8.91 11.60
C ASP A 50 -7.67 9.10 10.40
N LEU A 51 -7.65 8.11 9.51
CA LEU A 51 -6.86 8.10 8.28
C LEU A 51 -7.70 8.47 7.03
N SER A 52 -8.92 9.00 7.20
CA SER A 52 -9.81 9.35 6.09
C SER A 52 -9.21 10.35 5.11
N PHE A 53 -8.27 11.19 5.56
CA PHE A 53 -7.57 12.13 4.70
C PHE A 53 -6.73 11.47 3.59
N LEU A 54 -6.40 10.17 3.71
CA LEU A 54 -5.71 9.39 2.68
C LEU A 54 -6.64 8.92 1.55
N GLU A 55 -7.95 8.89 1.80
CA GLU A 55 -8.94 8.34 0.88
C GLU A 55 -9.07 9.11 -0.43
N ASP A 56 -8.71 10.40 -0.42
CA ASP A 56 -8.81 11.30 -1.58
C ASP A 56 -7.64 11.13 -2.56
N ILE A 57 -6.56 10.43 -2.18
CA ILE A 57 -5.37 10.27 -3.00
C ILE A 57 -5.72 9.41 -4.21
N VAL A 58 -5.56 9.97 -5.41
CA VAL A 58 -5.86 9.34 -6.71
C VAL A 58 -4.60 8.88 -7.41
N GLU A 59 -3.49 9.60 -7.27
CA GLU A 59 -2.27 9.31 -8.01
C GLU A 59 -1.01 9.68 -7.22
N VAL A 60 0.02 8.85 -7.36
CA VAL A 60 1.36 9.07 -6.80
C VAL A 60 2.38 9.01 -7.94
N SER A 61 3.19 10.07 -8.10
CA SER A 61 4.19 10.12 -9.16
C SER A 61 5.42 9.25 -8.88
N GLY A 62 5.85 9.16 -7.62
CA GLY A 62 6.94 8.29 -7.19
C GLY A 62 6.41 6.91 -6.79
N TYR A 63 6.86 6.44 -5.62
CA TYR A 63 6.43 5.17 -5.03
C TYR A 63 5.51 5.36 -3.82
N VAL A 64 4.84 4.27 -3.45
CA VAL A 64 4.14 4.08 -2.20
C VAL A 64 4.99 3.18 -1.30
N TYR A 65 5.37 3.66 -0.12
CA TYR A 65 6.18 2.92 0.87
C TYR A 65 5.44 2.84 2.21
N LEU A 66 5.08 1.62 2.61
CA LEU A 66 4.33 1.33 3.83
C LEU A 66 5.18 0.46 4.74
N SER A 67 5.65 0.99 5.87
CA SER A 67 6.50 0.20 6.77
C SER A 67 6.26 0.42 8.25
N ARG A 68 6.35 -0.66 9.03
CA ARG A 68 6.24 -0.62 10.50
C ARG A 68 4.91 -0.07 11.03
N ASN A 69 3.84 -0.19 10.25
CA ASN A 69 2.51 0.23 10.67
C ASN A 69 1.83 -0.86 11.51
N GLU A 70 1.11 -0.41 12.55
CA GLU A 70 0.37 -1.23 13.51
C GLU A 70 -1.16 -0.97 13.45
N VAL A 71 -1.59 0.05 12.72
CA VAL A 71 -3.01 0.32 12.39
C VAL A 71 -3.61 -0.83 11.58
N ARG A 72 -4.91 -1.10 11.72
CA ARG A 72 -5.60 -2.17 10.97
C ARG A 72 -5.70 -1.87 9.49
N ASN A 73 -6.03 -0.64 9.11
CA ASN A 73 -6.32 -0.30 7.72
C ASN A 73 -5.58 0.97 7.26
N ILE A 74 -5.06 0.93 6.04
CA ILE A 74 -4.60 2.13 5.32
C ILE A 74 -5.55 2.36 4.12
N PRO A 75 -6.44 3.38 4.19
CA PRO A 75 -7.55 3.53 3.25
C PRO A 75 -7.16 4.32 1.99
N LEU A 76 -6.50 3.69 1.02
CA LEU A 76 -6.14 4.30 -0.27
C LEU A 76 -7.19 4.05 -1.36
N LYS A 77 -8.47 4.09 -0.97
CA LYS A 77 -9.57 3.55 -1.78
C LYS A 77 -9.76 4.24 -3.13
N SER A 78 -9.30 5.48 -3.29
CA SER A 78 -9.37 6.24 -4.55
C SER A 78 -8.08 6.18 -5.37
N LEU A 79 -7.02 5.54 -4.87
CA LEU A 79 -5.73 5.47 -5.56
C LEU A 79 -5.87 4.64 -6.83
N LYS A 80 -5.62 5.26 -7.99
CA LYS A 80 -5.75 4.67 -9.32
C LYS A 80 -4.42 4.36 -9.96
N ILE A 81 -3.43 5.24 -9.79
CA ILE A 81 -2.18 5.18 -10.53
C ILE A 81 -0.99 5.37 -9.58
N ILE A 82 -0.02 4.47 -9.68
CA ILE A 82 1.33 4.67 -9.14
C ILE A 82 2.27 4.73 -10.34
N ARG A 83 2.91 5.89 -10.58
CA ARG A 83 3.81 5.99 -11.74
C ARG A 83 5.15 5.30 -11.50
N GLY A 84 5.61 5.23 -10.25
CA GLY A 84 6.79 4.46 -9.87
C GLY A 84 8.11 5.08 -10.28
N GLU A 85 8.16 6.39 -10.54
CA GLU A 85 9.39 7.12 -10.90
C GLU A 85 9.52 8.44 -10.10
N PRO A 86 10.49 8.56 -9.17
CA PRO A 86 11.52 7.57 -8.85
C PRO A 86 10.93 6.32 -8.16
N ALA A 87 11.67 5.22 -8.15
CA ALA A 87 11.33 3.99 -7.44
C ALA A 87 12.02 3.89 -6.08
N TYR A 88 11.48 3.07 -5.18
CA TYR A 88 12.12 2.72 -3.92
C TYR A 88 13.13 1.58 -4.15
N LYS A 89 14.36 1.73 -3.69
CA LYS A 89 15.39 0.70 -3.82
C LYS A 89 15.34 -0.27 -2.64
N THR A 90 15.01 -1.53 -2.88
CA THR A 90 15.17 -2.61 -1.90
C THR A 90 16.45 -3.41 -2.18
N GLN A 91 16.71 -4.45 -1.38
CA GLN A 91 17.83 -5.37 -1.64
C GLN A 91 17.54 -6.27 -2.85
N GLU A 92 16.26 -6.53 -3.12
CA GLU A 92 15.78 -7.46 -4.14
C GLU A 92 15.54 -6.76 -5.49
N ALA A 93 14.90 -5.60 -5.50
CA ALA A 93 14.53 -4.88 -6.73
C ALA A 93 14.17 -3.41 -6.49
N LEU A 94 13.85 -2.69 -7.57
CA LEU A 94 13.19 -1.39 -7.52
C LEU A 94 11.67 -1.58 -7.39
N GLY A 95 11.06 -0.91 -6.42
CA GLY A 95 9.63 -1.02 -6.11
C GLY A 95 8.88 0.30 -6.30
N ALA A 96 7.72 0.22 -6.95
CA ALA A 96 6.72 1.28 -7.00
C ALA A 96 5.72 1.21 -5.83
N LEU A 97 5.43 0.00 -5.35
CA LEU A 97 4.67 -0.23 -4.13
C LEU A 97 5.46 -1.19 -3.25
N VAL A 98 5.83 -0.73 -2.07
CA VAL A 98 6.57 -1.55 -1.10
C VAL A 98 5.83 -1.54 0.22
N ALA A 99 5.47 -2.73 0.71
CA ALA A 99 4.87 -2.90 2.02
C ALA A 99 5.70 -3.88 2.85
N THR A 100 6.29 -3.41 3.95
CA THR A 100 7.19 -4.26 4.73
C THR A 100 7.22 -4.02 6.23
N LYS A 101 7.42 -5.10 7.00
CA LYS A 101 7.58 -5.06 8.46
C LYS A 101 6.35 -4.51 9.18
N ASN A 102 5.16 -4.64 8.60
CA ASN A 102 3.92 -4.19 9.24
C ASN A 102 3.41 -5.32 10.14
N GLY A 103 3.47 -5.14 11.47
CA GLY A 103 3.07 -6.17 12.43
C GLY A 103 4.20 -7.01 13.04
N ARG A 104 5.36 -6.42 13.29
CA ARG A 104 6.56 -7.11 13.86
C ARG A 104 6.29 -7.93 15.12
N ASN A 105 5.37 -7.48 15.99
CA ASN A 105 5.07 -8.13 17.26
C ASN A 105 3.81 -9.01 17.23
N GLN A 106 3.15 -9.13 16.07
CA GLN A 106 1.93 -9.93 15.83
C GLN A 106 0.71 -9.58 16.72
N THR A 107 0.84 -8.64 17.66
CA THR A 107 -0.24 -8.13 18.52
C THR A 107 -1.01 -7.00 17.85
N HIS A 108 -0.29 -6.08 17.21
CA HIS A 108 -0.85 -5.02 16.39
C HIS A 108 -0.16 -5.05 15.02
N ALA A 109 -0.94 -5.04 13.95
CA ALA A 109 -0.44 -5.14 12.60
C ALA A 109 -1.38 -4.48 11.60
N LEU A 110 -0.82 -4.20 10.43
CA LEU A 110 -1.56 -3.87 9.22
C LEU A 110 -2.30 -5.09 8.71
N GLU A 111 -3.63 -4.98 8.70
CA GLU A 111 -4.54 -6.05 8.28
C GLU A 111 -5.03 -5.80 6.84
N THR A 112 -5.23 -4.54 6.43
CA THR A 112 -5.73 -4.20 5.10
C THR A 112 -5.07 -2.95 4.52
N ILE A 113 -4.85 -2.97 3.21
CA ILE A 113 -4.53 -1.77 2.42
C ILE A 113 -5.60 -1.69 1.34
N ASP A 114 -6.47 -0.70 1.43
CA ASP A 114 -7.61 -0.59 0.52
C ASP A 114 -7.17 0.01 -0.83
N LEU A 115 -6.88 -0.84 -1.81
CA LEU A 115 -6.44 -0.46 -3.16
C LEU A 115 -7.52 -0.74 -4.22
N ARG A 116 -8.80 -0.72 -3.85
CA ARG A 116 -9.90 -1.16 -4.73
C ARG A 116 -10.01 -0.41 -6.07
N SER A 117 -9.48 0.79 -6.16
CA SER A 117 -9.50 1.61 -7.39
C SER A 117 -8.19 1.55 -8.18
N LEU A 118 -7.19 0.80 -7.72
CA LEU A 118 -5.89 0.75 -8.36
C LEU A 118 -6.02 0.04 -9.71
N VAL A 119 -5.59 0.72 -10.78
CA VAL A 119 -5.72 0.23 -12.16
C VAL A 119 -4.39 0.19 -12.91
N ALA A 120 -3.37 0.94 -12.47
CA ALA A 120 -2.08 0.95 -13.15
C ALA A 120 -0.90 1.21 -12.22
N ILE A 121 0.17 0.44 -12.43
CA ILE A 121 1.52 0.68 -11.94
C ILE A 121 2.43 0.82 -13.17
N GLN A 122 2.87 2.05 -13.45
CA GLN A 122 3.49 2.36 -14.75
C GLN A 122 4.92 1.83 -14.87
N HIS A 123 5.68 1.90 -13.78
CA HIS A 123 7.07 1.44 -13.75
C HIS A 123 7.33 0.70 -12.43
N ASN A 124 8.34 -0.16 -12.43
CA ASN A 124 8.87 -0.84 -11.25
C ASN A 124 7.87 -1.76 -10.54
N ASN A 125 8.33 -2.44 -9.49
CA ASN A 125 7.68 -3.65 -9.00
C ASN A 125 6.76 -3.43 -7.78
N VAL A 126 6.02 -4.47 -7.40
CA VAL A 126 5.31 -4.55 -6.12
C VAL A 126 6.04 -5.52 -5.19
N ILE A 127 6.54 -4.99 -4.07
CA ILE A 127 7.40 -5.75 -3.15
C ILE A 127 6.74 -5.80 -1.78
N VAL A 128 6.34 -7.00 -1.35
CA VAL A 128 5.62 -7.19 -0.08
C VAL A 128 6.32 -8.25 0.75
N LYS A 129 6.75 -7.88 1.96
CA LYS A 129 7.61 -8.72 2.81
C LYS A 129 7.38 -8.45 4.29
N ASP A 130 7.25 -9.50 5.10
CA ASP A 130 7.09 -9.38 6.56
C ASP A 130 5.82 -8.61 6.95
N ASN A 131 4.68 -9.08 6.44
CA ASN A 131 3.34 -8.57 6.78
C ASN A 131 2.45 -9.73 7.24
N PRO A 132 2.72 -10.31 8.43
CA PRO A 132 2.15 -11.58 8.87
C PRO A 132 0.64 -11.58 9.04
N LEU A 133 -0.02 -10.42 9.13
CA LEU A 133 -1.47 -10.28 9.30
C LEU A 133 -2.16 -9.53 8.15
N LEU A 134 -1.43 -9.19 7.08
CA LEU A 134 -2.00 -8.48 5.93
C LEU A 134 -2.92 -9.41 5.12
N CYS A 135 -4.22 -9.21 5.25
CA CYS A 135 -5.29 -10.10 4.81
C CYS A 135 -5.40 -10.18 3.28
N ASN A 136 -5.19 -11.38 2.73
CA ASN A 136 -5.46 -11.76 1.33
C ASN A 136 -4.86 -10.82 0.27
N PHE A 137 -3.88 -9.99 0.60
CA PHE A 137 -3.39 -8.94 -0.28
C PHE A 137 -2.81 -9.49 -1.60
N ALA A 138 -2.19 -10.67 -1.55
CA ALA A 138 -1.68 -11.37 -2.72
C ALA A 138 -2.81 -12.01 -3.58
N LEU A 139 -4.02 -12.14 -3.04
CA LEU A 139 -5.16 -12.85 -3.62
C LEU A 139 -6.33 -11.93 -4.04
N THR A 140 -6.49 -10.77 -3.41
CA THR A 140 -7.60 -9.83 -3.70
C THR A 140 -7.37 -8.98 -4.94
N THR A 141 -6.15 -8.92 -5.44
CA THR A 141 -5.73 -8.04 -6.54
C THR A 141 -5.06 -8.87 -7.61
N TYR A 142 -5.44 -8.65 -8.88
CA TYR A 142 -4.74 -9.23 -10.03
C TYR A 142 -3.50 -8.39 -10.35
N TRP A 143 -2.43 -8.61 -9.58
CA TRP A 143 -1.20 -7.82 -9.63
C TRP A 143 -0.55 -7.80 -11.01
N GLU A 144 -0.57 -8.93 -11.70
CA GLU A 144 -0.01 -9.09 -13.04
C GLU A 144 -0.69 -8.15 -14.05
N GLY A 145 -1.99 -7.92 -13.90
CA GLY A 145 -2.77 -7.03 -14.78
C GLY A 145 -2.66 -5.55 -14.44
N LEU A 146 -2.00 -5.18 -13.35
CA LEU A 146 -1.78 -3.77 -12.99
C LEU A 146 -0.54 -3.18 -13.65
N PHE A 147 0.40 -4.02 -14.10
CA PHE A 147 1.63 -3.56 -14.73
C PHE A 147 1.36 -3.08 -16.15
N VAL A 148 1.84 -1.87 -16.44
CA VAL A 148 1.81 -1.33 -17.82
C VAL A 148 2.82 -2.06 -18.70
N ASP A 149 3.97 -2.45 -18.14
CA ASP A 149 4.97 -3.28 -18.81
C ASP A 149 5.33 -4.53 -17.95
N PRO A 150 4.53 -5.62 -18.05
CA PRO A 150 4.78 -6.87 -17.34
C PRO A 150 6.12 -7.54 -17.73
N THR A 151 6.78 -7.12 -18.81
CA THR A 151 8.06 -7.71 -19.22
C THR A 151 9.21 -7.26 -18.32
N GLN A 152 9.14 -6.01 -17.87
CA GLN A 152 10.09 -5.35 -16.96
C GLN A 152 9.68 -5.46 -15.49
N GLN A 153 8.38 -5.61 -15.22
CA GLN A 153 7.81 -5.67 -13.88
C GLN A 153 7.45 -7.12 -13.54
N ARG A 154 8.23 -7.77 -12.67
CA ARG A 154 8.07 -9.20 -12.35
C ARG A 154 7.92 -9.51 -10.86
N TYR A 155 8.33 -8.60 -9.99
CA TYR A 155 8.12 -8.81 -8.55
C TYR A 155 6.71 -8.37 -8.18
N ILE A 156 5.92 -9.34 -7.71
CA ILE A 156 4.58 -9.19 -7.17
C ILE A 156 4.51 -9.89 -5.81
N PRO A 157 3.46 -9.68 -5.00
CA PRO A 157 3.29 -10.41 -3.75
C PRO A 157 3.21 -11.92 -4.00
N ASP A 158 4.13 -12.68 -3.41
CA ASP A 158 4.17 -14.12 -3.54
C ASP A 158 3.05 -14.77 -2.70
N ARG A 159 2.11 -15.42 -3.40
CA ARG A 159 0.94 -16.10 -2.82
C ARG A 159 1.30 -17.31 -1.95
N SER A 160 2.51 -17.85 -2.10
CA SER A 160 2.99 -19.01 -1.34
C SER A 160 3.80 -18.66 -0.09
N LYS A 161 4.18 -17.38 0.09
CA LYS A 161 4.98 -16.96 1.25
C LYS A 161 4.18 -16.89 2.53
N LYS A 162 4.69 -17.59 3.55
CA LYS A 162 4.18 -17.56 4.93
C LYS A 162 4.35 -16.21 5.63
N SER A 163 5.25 -15.34 5.16
CA SER A 163 5.44 -14.00 5.74
C SER A 163 4.39 -12.99 5.32
N LEU A 164 3.47 -13.37 4.42
CA LEU A 164 2.23 -12.67 4.12
C LEU A 164 1.09 -13.54 4.64
N SER A 165 0.12 -12.92 5.32
CA SER A 165 -1.06 -13.68 5.71
C SER A 165 -1.83 -14.14 4.47
N GLN A 166 -1.88 -15.45 4.26
CA GLN A 166 -2.81 -16.08 3.31
C GLN A 166 -4.11 -16.52 4.03
N ALA A 167 -4.23 -16.23 5.33
CA ALA A 167 -5.34 -16.65 6.18
C ALA A 167 -5.75 -15.50 7.10
N GLY A 168 -6.83 -14.80 6.78
CA GLY A 168 -7.39 -13.78 7.66
C GLY A 168 -8.26 -12.75 6.95
N CYS A 169 -9.22 -12.21 7.70
CA CYS A 169 -10.34 -11.35 7.30
C CYS A 169 -11.44 -12.07 6.50
N ASN A 170 -12.66 -12.02 7.03
CA ASN A 170 -13.86 -12.57 6.40
C ASN A 170 -14.09 -11.89 5.03
N ILE A 171 -13.79 -12.61 3.94
CA ILE A 171 -13.84 -12.14 2.55
C ILE A 171 -15.25 -11.70 2.12
N SER A 172 -16.30 -12.16 2.83
CA SER A 172 -17.70 -11.86 2.51
C SER A 172 -18.07 -10.37 2.49
N LYS A 173 -17.22 -9.47 3.03
CA LYS A 173 -17.41 -8.01 2.97
C LYS A 173 -16.77 -7.31 1.78
N TYR A 174 -15.85 -7.97 1.06
CA TYR A 174 -15.16 -7.39 -0.10
C TYR A 174 -15.65 -8.12 -1.34
N THR A 175 -16.63 -7.52 -2.04
CA THR A 175 -17.14 -8.05 -3.30
C THR A 175 -15.99 -8.16 -4.29
N PHE A 176 -15.68 -9.38 -4.71
CA PHE A 176 -14.75 -9.62 -5.81
C PHE A 176 -15.27 -8.86 -7.04
N GLN A 177 -14.54 -7.85 -7.50
CA GLN A 177 -14.68 -7.43 -8.88
C GLN A 177 -14.04 -8.53 -9.73
N THR A 178 -14.86 -9.50 -10.14
CA THR A 178 -14.52 -10.36 -11.26
C THR A 178 -14.26 -9.45 -12.45
N PHE A 179 -12.98 -9.22 -12.78
CA PHE A 179 -12.61 -8.78 -14.11
C PHE A 179 -13.03 -9.91 -15.05
N LYS A 180 -14.23 -9.78 -15.64
CA LYS A 180 -14.59 -10.54 -16.82
C LYS A 180 -13.58 -10.15 -17.89
N GLY A 181 -12.61 -11.01 -18.13
CA GLY A 181 -11.78 -10.93 -19.32
C GLY A 181 -12.71 -10.78 -20.52
N HIS A 182 -12.57 -9.66 -21.23
CA HIS A 182 -13.07 -9.56 -22.59
C HIS A 182 -12.23 -10.50 -23.45
N ASN A 183 -12.61 -11.78 -23.43
CA ASN A 183 -12.31 -12.68 -24.53
C ASN A 183 -13.30 -12.34 -25.64
N GLY A 184 -12.84 -11.54 -26.59
CA GLY A 184 -13.52 -11.21 -27.83
C GLY A 184 -12.52 -11.02 -28.94
N CYS A 185 -11.79 -12.09 -29.27
CA CYS A 185 -11.34 -12.29 -30.65
C CYS A 185 -12.55 -12.84 -31.43
N GLY A 186 -12.98 -12.08 -32.43
CA GLY A 186 -14.06 -12.38 -33.36
C GLY A 186 -14.21 -11.22 -34.32
#